data_AF-A0A8C5RDW8-F1
#
_entry.id   AF-A0A8C5RDW8-F1
#
_cell.length_a   1.000
_cell.length_b   1.000
_cell.length_c   1.000
_cell.angle_alpha   90.00
_cell.angle_beta   90.00
_cell.angle_gamma   90.00
#
_symmetry.space_group_name_H-M   'P 1'
#
loop_
_entity.id
_entity.type
_entity.pdbx_description
1 polymer ?
#
loop_
_entity_poly.entity_id
_entity_poly.type
_entity_poly.pdbx_seq_one_letter_code
_entity_poly.pdbx_strand_id
1 'polypeptide(L)'
;DRGYEFVDKNPQILAALQERLDGLVGTPTGYIESLPKVVKRRVNALKNLQVKCAQIEAKFYEEVHELERKYATLYQPLFDKRSEIINAVYEPTEEECEWKTDTEEEISEEMKEKAKLEEEKKDQEKDDPKGIPEFWLTVFKNVDLLSDMIQEHDEPILKHLKDIKVKFSEAGEPMVSLYC
;
A
#
# COMPACT_ATOMS: atom_id res chain seq x y z
N ASP A 1 -10.82 13.52 0.64
CA ASP A 1 -11.31 13.11 1.98
C ASP A 1 -10.39 13.57 3.09
N ARG A 2 -10.89 14.44 3.98
CA ARG A 2 -10.13 15.08 5.08
C ARG A 2 -10.11 14.25 6.39
N GLY A 3 -10.44 12.96 6.32
CA GLY A 3 -10.58 12.09 7.49
C GLY A 3 -9.31 11.35 7.89
N TYR A 4 -8.38 11.12 6.97
CA TYR A 4 -7.19 10.28 7.19
C TYR A 4 -5.94 11.06 7.61
N GLU A 5 -5.88 12.38 7.42
CA GLU A 5 -4.69 13.20 7.72
C GLU A 5 -4.49 13.53 9.21
N PHE A 6 -5.42 13.15 10.10
CA PHE A 6 -5.35 13.57 11.51
C PHE A 6 -4.60 12.59 12.42
N VAL A 7 -4.32 11.37 11.96
CA VAL A 7 -3.75 10.31 12.82
C VAL A 7 -2.22 10.33 12.84
N ASP A 8 -1.55 10.93 11.86
CA ASP A 8 -0.12 10.66 11.61
C ASP A 8 0.90 11.65 12.20
N LYS A 9 0.48 12.60 13.05
CA LYS A 9 1.37 13.70 13.49
C LYS A 9 2.06 13.52 14.84
N ASN A 10 1.95 12.37 15.50
CA ASN A 10 2.77 12.11 16.69
C ASN A 10 2.79 10.62 17.09
N PRO A 11 3.78 9.83 16.64
CA PRO A 11 3.89 8.41 16.98
C PRO A 11 4.03 8.18 18.50
N GLN A 12 4.57 9.15 19.26
CA GLN A 12 4.63 9.09 20.72
C GLN A 12 3.26 9.25 21.40
N ILE A 13 2.35 10.03 20.81
CA ILE A 13 0.99 10.21 21.34
C ILE A 13 0.14 8.99 21.00
N LEU A 14 0.29 8.43 19.79
CA LEU A 14 -0.35 7.17 19.42
C LEU A 14 0.15 6.02 20.30
N ALA A 15 1.46 5.91 20.52
CA ALA A 15 2.02 4.91 21.43
C ALA A 15 1.52 5.09 22.87
N ALA A 16 1.44 6.31 23.39
CA ALA A 16 0.92 6.58 24.74
C ALA A 16 -0.60 6.37 24.87
N LEU A 17 -1.37 6.61 23.80
CA LEU A 17 -2.80 6.29 23.74
C LEU A 17 -3.01 4.79 23.63
N GLN A 18 -2.21 4.10 22.82
CA GLN A 18 -2.21 2.64 22.67
C GLN A 18 -1.81 1.96 24.00
N GLU A 19 -0.79 2.44 24.69
CA GLU A 19 -0.35 1.94 26.00
C GLU A 19 -1.44 2.13 27.09
N ARG A 20 -2.14 3.28 27.06
CA ARG A 20 -3.30 3.52 27.94
C ARG A 20 -4.51 2.66 27.58
N LEU A 21 -4.77 2.47 26.29
CA LEU A 21 -5.85 1.63 25.79
C LEU A 21 -5.58 0.15 26.10
N ASP A 22 -4.35 -0.33 25.91
CA ASP A 22 -3.92 -1.69 26.26
C ASP A 22 -3.99 -1.93 27.78
N GLY A 23 -3.76 -0.91 28.61
CA GLY A 23 -4.01 -0.98 30.07
C GLY A 23 -5.50 -0.99 30.46
N LEU A 24 -6.39 -0.52 29.59
CA LEU A 24 -7.85 -0.48 29.77
C LEU A 24 -8.55 -1.70 29.13
N VAL A 25 -7.92 -2.35 28.16
CA VAL A 25 -8.40 -3.58 27.53
C VAL A 25 -8.20 -4.73 28.52
N GLY A 26 -9.29 -5.16 29.15
CA GLY A 26 -9.29 -6.33 30.03
C GLY A 26 -9.15 -6.02 31.52
N THR A 27 -8.91 -4.77 31.94
CA THR A 27 -9.14 -4.37 33.33
C THR A 27 -10.65 -4.22 33.55
N PRO A 28 -11.29 -5.03 34.43
CA PRO A 28 -12.68 -4.81 34.77
C PRO A 28 -12.74 -3.48 35.51
N THR A 29 -13.10 -2.42 34.80
CA THR A 29 -13.48 -1.18 35.46
C THR A 29 -14.67 -1.58 36.33
N GLY A 30 -14.48 -1.68 37.64
CA GLY A 30 -15.53 -2.08 38.60
C GLY A 30 -16.82 -1.25 38.44
N TYR A 31 -16.75 -0.16 37.68
CA TYR A 31 -17.87 0.52 37.04
C TYR A 31 -18.93 -0.44 36.49
N ILE A 32 -18.61 -1.34 35.56
CA ILE A 32 -19.61 -2.26 34.95
C ILE A 32 -20.24 -3.16 36.01
N GLU A 33 -19.47 -3.60 37.01
CA GLU A 33 -19.93 -4.44 38.11
C GLU A 33 -20.83 -3.68 39.10
N SER A 34 -20.57 -2.38 39.30
CA SER A 34 -21.35 -1.49 40.17
C SER A 34 -22.70 -1.05 39.56
N LEU A 35 -22.90 -1.25 38.24
CA LEU A 35 -24.13 -0.82 37.56
C LEU A 35 -25.38 -1.60 38.04
N PRO A 36 -26.54 -0.94 38.15
CA PRO A 36 -27.82 -1.60 38.44
C PRO A 36 -28.15 -2.69 37.42
N LYS A 37 -28.86 -3.75 37.86
CA LYS A 37 -29.24 -4.89 36.99
C LYS A 37 -29.95 -4.45 35.70
N VAL A 38 -30.80 -3.42 35.77
CA VAL A 38 -31.50 -2.86 34.60
C VAL A 38 -30.53 -2.27 33.57
N VAL A 39 -29.50 -1.57 34.03
CA VAL A 39 -28.47 -0.97 33.16
C VAL A 39 -27.60 -2.06 32.54
N LYS A 40 -27.18 -3.06 33.33
CA LYS A 40 -26.44 -4.23 32.82
C LYS A 40 -27.19 -4.97 31.69
N ARG A 41 -28.52 -5.12 31.82
CA ARG A 41 -29.36 -5.71 30.75
C ARG A 41 -29.32 -4.89 29.46
N ARG A 42 -29.37 -3.56 29.56
CA ARG A 42 -29.24 -2.66 28.39
C ARG A 42 -27.86 -2.75 27.76
N VAL A 43 -26.79 -2.73 28.56
CA VAL A 43 -25.41 -2.90 28.06
C VAL A 43 -25.24 -4.24 27.34
N ASN A 44 -25.79 -5.33 27.87
CA ASN A 44 -25.74 -6.63 27.20
C ASN A 44 -26.53 -6.62 25.87
N ALA A 45 -27.67 -5.94 25.82
CA ALA A 45 -28.41 -5.76 24.56
C ALA A 45 -27.58 -4.97 23.53
N LEU A 46 -26.85 -3.92 23.96
CA LEU A 46 -25.93 -3.17 23.09
C LEU A 46 -24.75 -4.02 22.61
N LYS A 47 -24.16 -4.84 23.49
CA LYS A 47 -23.09 -5.78 23.08
C LYS A 47 -23.57 -6.75 22.01
N ASN A 48 -24.79 -7.28 22.14
CA ASN A 48 -25.38 -8.15 21.12
C ASN A 48 -25.58 -7.43 19.78
N LEU A 49 -25.90 -6.13 19.79
CA LEU A 49 -25.96 -5.33 18.57
C LEU A 49 -24.56 -5.11 17.98
N GLN A 50 -23.55 -4.82 18.82
CA GLN A 50 -22.17 -4.65 18.37
C GLN A 50 -21.64 -5.92 17.69
N VAL A 51 -21.97 -7.11 18.21
CA VAL A 51 -21.60 -8.38 17.57
C VAL A 51 -22.22 -8.49 16.16
N LYS A 52 -23.47 -8.06 15.98
CA LYS A 52 -24.10 -8.04 14.65
C LYS A 52 -23.43 -7.04 13.70
N CYS A 53 -23.02 -5.87 14.20
CA CYS A 53 -22.23 -4.91 13.41
C CYS A 53 -20.91 -5.54 12.95
N ALA A 54 -20.16 -6.15 13.87
CA ALA A 54 -18.91 -6.83 13.55
C ALA A 54 -19.09 -7.97 12.53
N GLN A 55 -20.21 -8.71 12.58
CA GLN A 55 -20.53 -9.73 11.59
C GLN A 55 -20.80 -9.15 10.19
N ILE A 56 -21.39 -7.96 10.11
CA ILE A 56 -21.61 -7.26 8.83
C ILE A 56 -20.29 -6.71 8.30
N GLU A 57 -19.48 -6.10 9.17
CA GLU A 57 -18.12 -5.63 8.81
C GLU A 57 -17.24 -6.76 8.31
N ALA A 58 -17.28 -7.94 8.95
CA ALA A 58 -16.53 -9.11 8.50
C ALA A 58 -16.90 -9.51 7.06
N LYS A 59 -18.20 -9.53 6.71
CA LYS A 59 -18.66 -9.79 5.34
C LYS A 59 -18.22 -8.71 4.36
N PHE A 60 -18.28 -7.45 4.77
CA PHE A 60 -17.81 -6.34 3.94
C PHE A 60 -16.32 -6.49 3.60
N TYR A 61 -15.48 -6.79 4.60
CA TYR A 61 -14.04 -7.00 4.35
C TYR A 61 -13.76 -8.26 3.53
N GLU A 62 -14.57 -9.32 3.68
CA GLU A 62 -14.49 -10.52 2.82
C GLU A 62 -14.78 -10.16 1.35
N GLU A 63 -15.84 -9.39 1.08
CA GLU A 63 -16.20 -8.94 -0.27
C GLU A 63 -15.16 -7.97 -0.86
N VAL A 64 -14.63 -7.04 -0.05
CA VAL A 64 -13.53 -6.15 -0.46
C VAL A 64 -12.30 -6.96 -0.82
N HIS A 65 -11.93 -7.95 -0.01
CA HIS A 65 -10.77 -8.78 -0.28
C HIS A 65 -10.94 -9.62 -1.55
N GLU A 66 -12.13 -10.15 -1.79
CA GLU A 66 -12.48 -10.78 -3.08
C GLU A 66 -12.32 -9.83 -4.27
N LEU A 67 -12.77 -8.58 -4.11
CA LEU A 67 -12.62 -7.55 -5.12
C LEU A 67 -11.15 -7.22 -5.38
N GLU A 68 -10.35 -7.04 -4.34
CA GLU A 68 -8.90 -6.82 -4.46
C GLU A 68 -8.23 -7.97 -5.21
N ARG A 69 -8.55 -9.23 -4.88
CA ARG A 69 -8.03 -10.40 -5.61
C ARG A 69 -8.40 -10.37 -7.08
N LYS A 70 -9.65 -10.04 -7.40
CA LYS A 70 -10.12 -9.95 -8.79
C LYS A 70 -9.29 -8.92 -9.56
N TYR A 71 -9.12 -7.71 -9.04
CA TYR A 71 -8.37 -6.66 -9.74
C TYR A 71 -6.86 -6.90 -9.76
N ALA A 72 -6.31 -7.55 -8.73
CA ALA A 72 -4.91 -7.96 -8.72
C ALA A 72 -4.56 -8.84 -9.93
N THR A 73 -5.45 -9.77 -10.32
CA THR A 73 -5.21 -10.59 -11.52
C THR A 73 -5.22 -9.79 -12.82
N LEU A 74 -5.96 -8.68 -12.88
CA LEU A 74 -5.98 -7.78 -14.04
C LEU A 74 -4.71 -6.91 -14.11
N TYR A 75 -4.16 -6.51 -12.96
CA TYR A 75 -2.90 -5.77 -12.89
C TYR A 75 -1.66 -6.66 -13.13
N GLN A 76 -1.74 -7.95 -12.80
CA GLN A 76 -0.62 -8.88 -12.91
C GLN A 76 0.10 -8.87 -14.28
N PRO A 77 -0.58 -8.98 -15.43
CA PRO A 77 0.11 -8.94 -16.73
C PRO A 77 0.78 -7.58 -17.00
N LEU A 78 0.22 -6.47 -16.48
CA LEU A 78 0.83 -5.14 -16.62
C LEU A 78 2.12 -5.05 -15.78
N PHE A 79 2.12 -5.61 -14.57
CA PHE A 79 3.30 -5.64 -13.71
C PHE A 79 4.37 -6.61 -14.22
N ASP A 80 3.97 -7.75 -14.78
CA ASP A 80 4.90 -8.68 -15.41
C ASP A 80 5.57 -8.02 -16.63
N LYS A 81 4.80 -7.34 -17.49
CA LYS A 81 5.35 -6.59 -18.63
C LYS A 81 6.27 -5.44 -18.18
N ARG A 82 5.89 -4.69 -17.14
CA ARG A 82 6.76 -3.67 -16.53
C ARG A 82 8.09 -4.27 -16.08
N SER A 83 8.04 -5.43 -15.43
CA SER A 83 9.23 -6.16 -14.97
C SER A 83 10.13 -6.57 -16.15
N GLU A 84 9.53 -7.05 -17.24
CA GLU A 84 10.27 -7.40 -18.46
C GLU A 84 10.98 -6.18 -19.07
N ILE A 85 10.32 -5.01 -19.11
CA ILE A 85 10.91 -3.76 -19.60
C ILE A 85 12.05 -3.29 -18.69
N ILE A 86 11.81 -3.20 -17.38
CA ILE A 86 12.82 -2.75 -16.40
C ILE A 86 14.09 -3.60 -16.47
N ASN A 87 13.96 -4.91 -16.72
CA ASN A 87 15.08 -5.84 -16.76
C ASN A 87 15.65 -6.06 -18.18
N ALA A 88 15.20 -5.30 -19.20
CA ALA A 88 15.53 -5.49 -20.62
C ALA A 88 15.34 -6.94 -21.14
N VAL A 89 14.30 -7.62 -20.64
CA VAL A 89 13.81 -8.88 -21.22
C VAL A 89 12.95 -8.59 -22.45
N TYR A 90 12.23 -7.47 -22.43
CA TYR A 90 11.40 -6.98 -23.53
C TYR A 90 11.76 -5.52 -23.85
N GLU A 91 11.98 -5.23 -25.13
CA GLU A 91 12.21 -3.87 -25.61
C GLU A 91 10.87 -3.28 -26.12
N PRO A 92 10.38 -2.17 -25.57
CA PRO A 92 9.13 -1.54 -26.00
C PRO A 92 9.14 -1.13 -27.48
N THR A 93 7.98 -1.20 -28.12
CA THR A 93 7.82 -0.67 -29.48
C THR A 93 7.66 0.85 -29.48
N GLU A 94 7.88 1.50 -30.63
CA GLU A 94 7.66 2.95 -30.78
C GLU A 94 6.25 3.39 -30.36
N GLU A 95 5.24 2.57 -30.66
CA GLU A 95 3.84 2.81 -30.29
C GLU A 95 3.61 2.72 -28.76
N GLU A 96 4.36 1.87 -28.06
CA GLU A 96 4.27 1.72 -26.60
C GLU A 96 5.01 2.82 -25.83
N CYS A 97 6.01 3.42 -26.47
CA CYS A 97 6.73 4.59 -25.96
C CYS A 97 5.95 5.89 -26.18
N GLU A 98 4.99 5.92 -27.11
CA GLU A 98 4.15 7.08 -27.36
C GLU A 98 3.16 7.30 -26.21
N TRP A 99 3.39 8.35 -25.42
CA TRP A 99 2.47 8.75 -24.37
C TRP A 99 1.24 9.44 -24.98
N LYS A 100 0.11 8.73 -25.04
CA LYS A 100 -1.16 9.26 -25.56
C LYS A 100 -1.90 10.05 -24.47
N THR A 101 -1.67 11.36 -24.42
CA THR A 101 -2.39 12.28 -23.52
C THR A 101 -3.86 12.50 -23.86
N ASP A 102 -4.30 12.07 -25.06
CA ASP A 102 -5.59 12.45 -25.65
C ASP A 102 -6.74 11.47 -25.34
N THR A 103 -6.49 10.44 -24.54
CA THR A 103 -7.55 9.59 -23.98
C THR A 103 -8.36 10.41 -22.96
N GLU A 104 -9.70 10.35 -23.00
CA GLU A 104 -10.67 11.14 -22.20
C GLU A 104 -10.55 11.02 -20.66
N GLU A 105 -9.52 10.35 -20.16
CA GLU A 105 -9.23 10.22 -18.73
C GLU A 105 -8.48 11.47 -18.28
N GLU A 106 -9.07 12.27 -17.39
CA GLU A 106 -8.45 13.46 -16.79
C GLU A 106 -7.16 13.08 -16.02
N ILE A 107 -6.05 12.95 -16.73
CA ILE A 107 -4.72 12.82 -16.13
C ILE A 107 -4.39 14.17 -15.48
N SER A 108 -4.00 14.17 -14.20
CA SER A 108 -3.69 15.41 -13.48
C SER A 108 -2.54 16.16 -14.16
N GLU A 109 -2.60 17.51 -14.15
CA GLU A 109 -1.53 18.35 -14.72
C GLU A 109 -0.16 18.06 -14.09
N GLU A 110 -0.12 17.61 -12.83
CA GLU A 110 1.11 17.20 -12.15
C GLU A 110 1.76 15.95 -12.78
N MET A 111 0.95 14.96 -13.21
CA MET A 111 1.46 13.79 -13.93
C MET A 111 1.94 14.16 -15.34
N LYS A 112 1.29 15.11 -16.00
CA LYS A 112 1.72 15.62 -17.32
C LYS A 112 3.05 16.36 -17.24
N GLU A 113 3.29 17.13 -16.18
CA GLU A 113 4.57 17.83 -15.99
C GLU A 113 5.72 16.87 -15.70
N LYS A 114 5.52 15.88 -14.81
CA LYS A 114 6.53 14.86 -14.47
C LYS A 114 6.85 13.93 -15.63
N ALA A 115 5.97 13.82 -16.63
CA ALA A 115 6.17 12.99 -17.82
C ALA A 115 6.96 13.69 -18.95
N LYS A 116 7.24 15.00 -18.84
CA LYS A 116 8.10 15.69 -19.80
C LYS A 116 9.54 15.15 -19.66
N LEU A 117 9.94 14.28 -20.57
CA LEU A 117 11.34 13.86 -20.70
C LEU A 117 12.15 15.06 -21.22
N GLU A 118 13.12 15.54 -20.44
CA GLU A 118 14.09 16.51 -20.94
C GLU A 118 15.01 15.79 -21.94
N GLU A 119 14.97 16.19 -23.23
CA GLU A 119 15.92 15.72 -24.24
C GLU A 119 17.32 16.30 -23.96
N GLU A 120 18.01 15.82 -22.93
CA GLU A 120 19.45 16.07 -22.80
C GLU A 120 20.20 15.16 -23.79
N LYS A 121 20.58 15.74 -24.93
CA LYS A 121 21.63 15.18 -25.79
C LYS A 121 22.96 15.13 -25.03
N LYS A 122 23.22 14.02 -24.36
CA LYS A 122 24.57 13.59 -24.02
C LYS A 122 24.84 12.23 -24.62
N ASP A 123 25.48 12.27 -25.78
CA ASP A 123 26.35 11.19 -26.24
C ASP A 123 27.39 10.91 -25.14
N GLN A 124 27.20 9.82 -24.39
CA GLN A 124 28.27 9.18 -23.65
C GLN A 124 28.31 7.69 -24.00
N GLU A 125 29.53 7.23 -24.23
CA GLU A 125 29.90 5.98 -24.88
C GLU A 125 29.33 4.72 -24.21
N LYS A 126 28.84 3.81 -25.06
CA LYS A 126 29.00 2.34 -25.01
C LYS A 126 29.04 1.71 -23.61
N ASP A 127 27.87 1.58 -23.01
CA ASP A 127 27.47 0.27 -22.51
C ASP A 127 25.98 0.18 -22.82
N ASP A 128 25.57 -0.84 -23.56
CA ASP A 128 24.16 -1.09 -23.88
C ASP A 128 23.46 -1.37 -22.54
N PRO A 129 22.72 -0.40 -21.95
CA PRO A 129 22.26 -0.54 -20.59
C PRO A 129 21.20 -1.64 -20.57
N LYS A 130 21.48 -2.73 -19.85
CA LYS A 130 20.54 -3.84 -19.67
C LYS A 130 19.40 -3.40 -18.76
N GLY A 131 18.42 -2.71 -19.33
CA GLY A 131 17.20 -2.28 -18.66
C GLY A 131 17.34 -0.90 -18.02
N ILE A 132 16.56 -0.65 -16.98
CA ILE A 132 16.53 0.63 -16.25
C ILE A 132 17.33 0.46 -14.94
N PRO A 133 18.55 1.00 -14.84
CA PRO A 133 19.39 0.83 -13.64
C PRO A 133 18.74 1.44 -12.40
N GLU A 134 18.88 0.77 -11.25
CA GLU A 134 18.47 1.28 -9.94
C GLU A 134 17.00 1.70 -9.86
N PHE A 135 16.12 1.15 -10.72
CA PHE A 135 14.71 1.53 -10.82
C PHE A 135 14.01 1.51 -9.45
N TRP A 136 14.03 0.37 -8.76
CA TRP A 136 13.33 0.22 -7.48
C TRP A 136 13.99 1.00 -6.33
N LEU A 137 15.31 1.14 -6.31
CA LEU A 137 16.00 2.00 -5.35
C LEU A 137 15.58 3.46 -5.54
N THR A 138 15.49 3.91 -6.79
CA THR A 138 15.01 5.25 -7.14
C THR A 138 13.56 5.43 -6.70
N VAL A 139 12.69 4.46 -6.96
CA VAL A 139 11.29 4.49 -6.49
C VAL A 139 11.23 4.62 -4.96
N PHE A 140 11.99 3.81 -4.22
CA PHE A 140 11.95 3.87 -2.76
C PHE A 140 12.48 5.19 -2.19
N LYS A 141 13.53 5.77 -2.80
CA LYS A 141 14.05 7.09 -2.38
C LYS A 141 13.08 8.25 -2.63
N ASN A 142 12.15 8.09 -3.58
CA ASN A 142 11.14 9.11 -3.91
C ASN A 142 9.81 8.94 -3.13
N VAL A 143 9.66 7.86 -2.35
CA VAL A 143 8.50 7.65 -1.48
C VAL A 143 8.90 7.98 -0.06
N ASP A 144 8.38 9.07 0.50
CA ASP A 144 8.78 9.63 1.81
C ASP A 144 8.92 8.55 2.90
N LEU A 145 7.89 7.71 3.09
CA LEU A 145 7.89 6.66 4.10
C LEU A 145 9.01 5.62 3.91
N LEU A 146 9.33 5.26 2.67
CA LEU A 146 10.33 4.24 2.36
C LEU A 146 11.74 4.83 2.39
N SER A 147 11.90 6.08 1.96
CA SER A 147 13.17 6.79 1.95
C SER A 147 13.76 6.92 3.36
N ASP A 148 12.93 7.25 4.35
CA ASP A 148 13.32 7.32 5.76
C ASP A 148 13.74 5.96 6.36
N MET A 149 13.31 4.86 5.75
CA MET A 149 13.64 3.51 6.20
C MET A 149 14.94 2.95 5.59
N ILE A 150 15.43 3.53 4.49
CA ILE A 150 16.63 3.06 3.78
C ILE A 150 17.89 3.67 4.40
N GLN A 151 18.85 2.82 4.75
CA GLN A 151 20.17 3.25 5.23
C GLN A 151 21.24 3.12 4.13
N GLU A 152 22.38 3.79 4.31
CA GLU A 152 23.48 3.80 3.32
C GLU A 152 23.96 2.38 2.94
N HIS A 153 23.89 1.44 3.88
CA HIS A 153 24.31 0.05 3.66
C HIS A 153 23.25 -0.81 2.95
N ASP A 154 22.00 -0.37 2.90
CA ASP A 154 20.93 -1.06 2.17
C ASP A 154 21.01 -0.76 0.67
N GLU A 155 21.52 0.41 0.28
CA GLU A 155 21.56 0.81 -1.13
C GLU A 155 22.28 -0.19 -2.04
N PRO A 156 23.49 -0.70 -1.72
CA PRO A 156 24.15 -1.71 -2.54
C PRO A 156 23.32 -2.99 -2.71
N ILE A 157 22.49 -3.33 -1.73
CA ILE A 157 21.60 -4.51 -1.77
C ILE A 157 20.41 -4.21 -2.68
N LEU A 158 19.76 -3.06 -2.48
CA LEU A 158 18.60 -2.62 -3.25
C LEU A 158 18.90 -2.38 -4.73
N LYS A 159 20.16 -2.08 -5.09
CA LYS A 159 20.60 -2.03 -6.51
C LYS A 159 20.41 -3.36 -7.25
N HIS A 160 20.33 -4.48 -6.53
CA HIS A 160 20.10 -5.81 -7.10
C HIS A 160 18.61 -6.18 -7.17
N LEU A 161 17.70 -5.33 -6.65
CA LEU A 161 16.27 -5.58 -6.66
C LEU A 161 15.71 -5.44 -8.08
N LYS A 162 15.09 -6.51 -8.58
CA LYS A 162 14.60 -6.60 -9.96
C LYS A 162 13.11 -6.35 -10.08
N ASP A 163 12.35 -6.77 -9.07
CA ASP A 163 10.89 -6.65 -9.06
C ASP A 163 10.35 -6.71 -7.63
N ILE A 164 9.11 -6.27 -7.45
CA ILE A 164 8.37 -6.40 -6.20
C ILE A 164 6.98 -6.90 -6.55
N LYS A 165 6.62 -8.07 -6.03
CA LYS A 165 5.33 -8.71 -6.30
C LYS A 165 4.50 -8.84 -5.04
N VAL A 166 3.20 -8.57 -5.21
CA VAL A 166 2.18 -8.76 -4.19
C VAL A 166 1.39 -10.00 -4.54
N LYS A 167 1.29 -10.95 -3.61
CA LYS A 167 0.45 -12.15 -3.76
C LYS A 167 -0.64 -12.14 -2.71
N PHE A 168 -1.88 -12.20 -3.16
CA PHE A 168 -3.02 -12.37 -2.29
C PHE A 168 -3.16 -13.85 -1.93
N SER A 169 -3.34 -14.14 -0.64
CA SER A 169 -3.58 -15.48 -0.13
C SER A 169 -4.92 -16.04 -0.64
N GLU A 170 -5.06 -17.37 -0.65
CA GLU A 170 -6.30 -18.02 -1.07
C GLU A 170 -7.44 -17.79 -0.07
N ALA A 171 -8.68 -18.08 -0.50
CA ALA A 171 -9.86 -17.93 0.34
C ALA A 171 -9.74 -18.79 1.60
N GLY A 172 -9.64 -18.14 2.77
CA GLY A 172 -9.51 -18.78 4.08
C GLY A 172 -8.17 -18.58 4.79
N GLU A 173 -7.19 -17.92 4.16
CA GLU A 173 -5.90 -17.59 4.77
C GLU A 173 -5.76 -16.09 5.09
N PRO A 174 -5.05 -15.69 6.17
CA PRO A 174 -4.80 -14.29 6.46
C PRO A 174 -3.83 -13.62 5.47
N MET A 175 -3.93 -12.29 5.43
CA MET A 175 -3.57 -11.36 4.36
C MET A 175 -2.23 -11.55 3.65
N VAL A 176 -2.31 -11.26 2.34
CA VAL A 176 -1.31 -10.74 1.39
C VAL A 176 0.15 -10.84 1.80
N SER A 177 0.94 -11.53 0.97
CA SER A 177 2.39 -11.61 1.12
C SER A 177 3.12 -10.80 0.05
N LEU A 178 4.18 -10.09 0.46
CA LEU A 178 5.12 -9.41 -0.43
C LEU A 178 6.36 -10.28 -0.63
N TYR A 179 6.83 -10.37 -1.87
CA TYR A 179 8.09 -11.03 -2.19
C TYR A 179 8.86 -10.20 -3.23
N CYS A 180 10.19 -10.19 -3.07
CA CYS A 180 11.16 -9.55 -3.96
C CYS A 180 11.86 -10.58 -4.84
#